data_AF-A0A844ME23-F1
#
_entry.id   AF-A0A844ME23-F1
#
_cell.length_a   1.000
_cell.length_b   1.000
_cell.length_c   1.000
_cell.angle_alpha   90.00
_cell.angle_beta   90.00
_cell.angle_gamma   90.00
#
_symmetry.space_group_name_H-M   'P 1'
#
loop_
_entity.id
_entity.type
_entity.pdbx_description
1 polymer ?
#
loop_
_entity_poly.entity_id
_entity_poly.type
_entity_poly.pdbx_seq_one_letter_code
_entity_poly.pdbx_strand_id
1 'polypeptide(L)'
;MSPYEENILTFIYVIKNQPELLTTEDCTDVLELLLNLPDDVEEISNAIALWYETRPKILDAILQVPIEDLDSLRAAGGRSTPMTAAESKELIENSVTESSKSNQSDSSSQPKKG
;
A
#
# COMPACT_ATOMS: atom_id res chain seq x y z
N MET A 1 11.80 -14.11 0.71
CA MET A 1 11.03 -12.92 1.10
C MET A 1 10.70 -13.05 2.57
N SER A 2 10.91 -12.01 3.38
CA SER A 2 10.59 -12.02 4.81
C SER A 2 9.09 -11.74 5.03
N PRO A 3 8.53 -12.08 6.20
CA PRO A 3 7.15 -11.69 6.55
C PRO A 3 6.92 -10.18 6.51
N TYR A 4 7.96 -9.40 6.84
CA TYR A 4 7.89 -7.93 6.83
C TYR A 4 7.75 -7.38 5.40
N GLU A 5 8.55 -7.92 4.47
CA GLU A 5 8.45 -7.60 3.05
C GLU A 5 7.08 -8.02 2.49
N GLU A 6 6.57 -9.18 2.90
CA GLU A 6 5.25 -9.69 2.48
C GLU A 6 4.12 -8.77 2.90
N ASN A 7 4.12 -8.34 4.15
CA ASN A 7 3.14 -7.40 4.63
C ASN A 7 3.16 -6.07 3.85
N ILE A 8 4.35 -5.50 3.62
CA ILE A 8 4.50 -4.24 2.86
C ILE A 8 3.97 -4.41 1.42
N LEU A 9 4.36 -5.48 0.74
CA LEU A 9 3.95 -5.72 -0.64
C LEU A 9 2.45 -6.05 -0.74
N THR A 10 1.89 -6.74 0.25
CA THR A 10 0.44 -7.01 0.33
C THR A 10 -0.34 -5.70 0.50
N PHE A 11 0.13 -4.81 1.38
CA PHE A 11 -0.47 -3.49 1.54
C PHE A 11 -0.43 -2.69 0.22
N ILE A 12 0.74 -2.64 -0.44
CA ILE A 12 0.92 -1.99 -1.74
C ILE A 12 -0.04 -2.59 -2.79
N TYR A 13 -0.18 -3.91 -2.82
CA TYR A 13 -1.09 -4.59 -3.75
C TYR A 13 -2.54 -4.14 -3.52
N VAL A 14 -3.00 -4.13 -2.27
CA VAL A 14 -4.37 -3.73 -1.93
C VAL A 14 -4.66 -2.30 -2.39
N ILE A 15 -3.80 -1.34 -2.03
CA ILE A 15 -4.07 0.07 -2.35
C ILE A 15 -3.99 0.35 -3.86
N LYS A 16 -3.17 -0.40 -4.60
CA LYS A 16 -3.09 -0.27 -6.07
C LYS A 16 -4.31 -0.85 -6.78
N ASN A 17 -4.91 -1.91 -6.25
CA ASN A 17 -6.05 -2.59 -6.89
C ASN A 17 -7.41 -2.08 -6.38
N GLN A 18 -7.44 -1.51 -5.17
CA GLN A 18 -8.63 -0.95 -4.53
C GLN A 18 -8.31 0.45 -3.97
N PRO A 19 -7.92 1.41 -4.82
CA PRO A 19 -7.51 2.75 -4.39
C PRO A 19 -8.62 3.50 -3.64
N GLU A 20 -9.89 3.17 -3.88
CA GLU A 20 -11.05 3.72 -3.19
C GLU A 20 -11.10 3.43 -1.69
N LEU A 21 -10.30 2.47 -1.21
CA LEU A 21 -10.16 2.19 0.22
C LEU A 21 -9.36 3.27 0.96
N LEU A 22 -8.53 4.04 0.24
CA LEU A 22 -7.78 5.16 0.81
C LEU A 22 -8.54 6.47 0.67
N THR A 23 -8.81 7.13 1.79
CA THR A 23 -9.21 8.54 1.80
C THR A 23 -8.01 9.46 1.67
N THR A 24 -8.26 10.76 1.45
CA THR A 24 -7.19 11.77 1.45
C THR A 24 -6.49 11.89 2.81
N GLU A 25 -7.23 11.69 3.90
CA GLU A 25 -6.69 11.65 5.27
C GLU A 25 -5.78 10.43 5.42
N ASP A 26 -6.23 9.25 4.99
CA ASP A 26 -5.41 8.03 5.02
C ASP A 26 -4.10 8.19 4.24
N CYS A 27 -4.15 8.83 3.07
CA CYS A 27 -2.95 9.10 2.29
C CYS A 27 -1.97 10.00 3.05
N THR A 28 -2.47 11.06 3.69
CA THR A 28 -1.65 11.97 4.50
C THR A 28 -1.04 11.25 5.69
N ASP A 29 -1.85 10.47 6.41
CA ASP A 29 -1.42 9.70 7.58
C ASP A 29 -0.29 8.73 7.24
N VAL A 30 -0.38 7.99 6.13
CA VAL A 30 0.68 7.05 5.72
C VAL A 30 1.96 7.81 5.39
N LEU A 31 1.87 8.92 4.64
CA LEU A 31 3.05 9.71 4.29
C LEU A 31 3.73 10.29 5.55
N GLU A 32 2.96 10.84 6.49
CA GLU A 32 3.49 11.33 7.77
C GLU A 32 4.09 10.21 8.62
N LEU A 33 3.47 9.03 8.62
CA LEU A 33 4.00 7.85 9.30
C LEU A 33 5.39 7.49 8.76
N LEU A 34 5.57 7.40 7.44
CA LEU A 34 6.85 7.03 6.82
C LEU A 34 7.98 8.02 7.10
N LEU A 35 7.68 9.32 7.19
CA LEU A 35 8.66 10.37 7.50
C LEU A 35 9.28 10.22 8.91
N ASN A 36 8.54 9.64 9.84
CA ASN A 36 8.96 9.51 11.24
C ASN A 36 9.59 8.15 11.56
N LEU A 37 9.56 7.20 10.63
CA LEU A 37 10.06 5.84 10.85
C LEU A 37 11.56 5.73 10.57
N PRO A 38 12.28 4.85 11.30
CA PRO A 38 13.67 4.55 11.00
C PRO A 38 13.81 3.90 9.61
N ASP A 39 15.03 3.87 9.09
CA ASP A 39 15.36 3.13 7.87
C ASP A 39 15.54 1.64 8.19
N ASP A 40 14.46 1.01 8.66
CA ASP A 40 14.38 -0.41 8.97
C ASP A 40 13.07 -1.03 8.44
N VAL A 41 13.20 -2.15 7.73
CA VAL A 41 12.07 -2.80 7.03
C VAL A 41 11.06 -3.42 7.99
N GLU A 42 11.53 -3.98 9.10
CA GLU A 42 10.67 -4.56 10.12
C GLU A 42 9.86 -3.47 10.82
N GLU A 43 10.51 -2.37 11.21
CA GLU A 43 9.82 -1.22 11.83
C GLU A 43 8.81 -0.58 10.87
N ILE A 44 9.14 -0.44 9.58
CA ILE A 44 8.19 0.05 8.56
C ILE A 44 6.99 -0.89 8.45
N SER A 45 7.24 -2.19 8.36
CA SER A 45 6.19 -3.20 8.22
C SER A 45 5.25 -3.22 9.43
N ASN A 46 5.82 -3.20 10.64
CA ASN A 46 5.05 -3.19 11.88
C ASN A 46 4.21 -1.92 12.00
N ALA A 47 4.76 -0.77 11.66
CA ALA A 47 4.04 0.50 11.70
C ALA A 47 2.87 0.53 10.71
N ILE A 48 3.05 0.03 9.49
CA ILE A 48 1.98 -0.10 8.50
C ILE A 48 0.90 -1.08 8.99
N ALA A 49 1.30 -2.20 9.59
CA ALA A 49 0.36 -3.17 10.16
C ALA A 49 -0.53 -2.55 11.23
N LEU A 50 0.09 -1.89 12.22
CA LEU A 50 -0.64 -1.19 13.27
C LEU A 50 -1.54 -0.08 12.72
N TRP A 51 -1.11 0.59 11.65
CA TRP A 51 -1.89 1.64 11.02
C TRP A 51 -3.16 1.09 10.35
N TYR A 52 -3.08 0.03 9.54
CA TYR A 52 -4.27 -0.52 8.86
C TYR A 52 -5.16 -1.36 9.79
N GLU A 53 -4.65 -1.87 10.93
CA GLU A 53 -5.46 -2.59 11.92
C GLU A 53 -6.62 -1.75 12.46
N THR A 54 -6.43 -0.43 12.49
CA THR A 54 -7.48 0.53 12.91
C THR A 54 -8.47 0.87 11.80
N ARG A 55 -8.31 0.29 10.61
CA ARG A 55 -9.07 0.59 9.38
C ARG A 55 -9.70 -0.69 8.83
N PRO A 56 -10.90 -1.09 9.34
CA PRO A 56 -11.47 -2.41 9.08
C PRO A 56 -11.58 -2.80 7.60
N LYS A 57 -11.93 -1.85 6.73
CA LYS A 57 -12.06 -2.15 5.29
C LYS A 57 -10.73 -2.49 4.62
N ILE A 58 -9.65 -1.83 5.04
CA ILE A 58 -8.31 -2.08 4.52
C ILE A 58 -7.80 -3.41 5.09
N LEU A 59 -8.00 -3.64 6.40
CA LEU A 59 -7.66 -4.91 7.03
C LEU A 59 -8.39 -6.09 6.36
N ASP A 60 -9.70 -5.97 6.14
CA ASP A 60 -10.50 -6.99 5.45
C ASP A 60 -9.96 -7.26 4.04
N ALA A 61 -9.60 -6.21 3.28
CA ALA A 61 -9.03 -6.36 1.95
C ALA A 61 -7.67 -7.06 1.97
N ILE A 62 -6.80 -6.76 2.94
CA ILE A 62 -5.51 -7.44 3.15
C ILE A 62 -5.73 -8.93 3.44
N LEU A 63 -6.68 -9.26 4.31
CA LEU A 63 -6.98 -10.65 4.67
C LEU A 63 -7.63 -11.45 3.54
N GLN A 64 -8.18 -10.77 2.53
CA GLN A 64 -8.85 -11.38 1.38
C GLN A 64 -7.94 -11.50 0.14
N VAL A 65 -6.67 -11.06 0.20
CA VAL A 65 -5.76 -11.20 -0.94
C VAL A 65 -5.57 -12.70 -1.26
N PRO A 66 -5.88 -13.14 -2.50
CA PRO A 66 -5.69 -14.53 -2.91
C PRO A 66 -4.23 -14.98 -2.78
N ILE A 67 -4.03 -16.24 -2.41
CA ILE A 67 -2.68 -16.81 -2.27
C ILE A 67 -1.96 -16.81 -3.63
N GLU A 68 -2.70 -16.98 -4.73
CA GLU A 68 -2.16 -16.97 -6.09
C GLU A 68 -1.61 -15.59 -6.49
N ASP A 69 -2.21 -14.51 -5.98
CA ASP A 69 -1.75 -13.14 -6.19
C ASP A 69 -0.51 -12.84 -5.35
N LEU A 70 -0.46 -13.36 -4.10
CA LEU A 70 0.74 -13.33 -3.26
C LEU A 70 1.88 -14.15 -3.88
N ASP A 71 1.57 -15.30 -4.47
CA ASP A 71 2.53 -16.14 -5.18
C ASP A 71 3.02 -15.46 -6.45
N SER A 72 2.20 -14.67 -7.13
CA SER A 72 2.64 -13.82 -8.26
C SER A 72 3.59 -12.71 -7.80
N LEU A 73 3.32 -12.08 -6.65
CA LEU A 73 4.24 -11.16 -5.98
C LEU A 73 5.58 -11.83 -5.63
N ARG A 74 5.53 -13.08 -5.18
CA ARG A 74 6.72 -13.91 -4.87
C ARG A 74 7.44 -14.41 -6.13
N ALA A 75 6.70 -14.68 -7.21
CA ALA A 75 7.17 -15.32 -8.44
C ALA A 75 7.56 -14.35 -9.56
N ALA A 76 7.27 -13.04 -9.42
CA ALA A 76 7.76 -11.97 -10.30
C ALA A 76 9.29 -11.75 -10.21
N GLY A 77 10.06 -12.84 -10.22
CA GLY A 77 11.51 -12.87 -10.35
C GLY A 77 12.27 -13.08 -9.05
N GLY A 78 11.61 -13.44 -7.94
CA GLY A 78 12.26 -13.82 -6.68
C GLY A 78 13.43 -12.90 -6.35
N ARG A 79 13.13 -11.66 -5.92
CA ARG A 79 14.14 -10.65 -5.57
C ARG A 79 15.29 -11.34 -4.82
N SER A 80 16.44 -11.45 -5.49
CA SER A 80 17.63 -12.09 -4.90
C SER A 80 18.23 -11.22 -3.79
N THR A 81 17.91 -9.93 -3.82
CA THR A 81 18.24 -8.95 -2.79
C THR A 81 17.01 -8.62 -1.95
N PRO A 82 17.11 -8.72 -0.61
CA PRO A 82 16.10 -8.21 0.29
C PRO A 82 15.71 -6.77 -0.05
N MET A 83 14.45 -6.42 0.19
CA MET A 83 13.99 -5.05 0.08
C MET A 83 14.71 -4.21 1.11
N THR A 84 15.23 -3.06 0.68
CA THR A 84 15.81 -2.09 1.60
C THR A 84 14.71 -1.22 2.21
N ALA A 85 14.99 -0.57 3.34
CA ALA A 85 14.06 0.35 3.96
C ALA A 85 13.72 1.54 3.03
N ALA A 86 14.72 2.07 2.31
CA ALA A 86 14.53 3.14 1.33
C ALA A 86 13.56 2.73 0.21
N GLU A 87 13.77 1.55 -0.39
CA GLU A 87 12.84 1.03 -1.40
C GLU A 87 11.44 0.77 -0.83
N SER A 88 11.36 0.31 0.42
CA SER A 88 10.08 0.08 1.10
C SER A 88 9.28 1.37 1.22
N LYS A 89 9.90 2.43 1.73
CA LYS A 89 9.29 3.76 1.87
C LYS A 89 8.88 4.31 0.50
N GLU A 90 9.80 4.28 -0.48
CA GLU A 90 9.53 4.78 -1.84
C GLU A 90 8.35 4.06 -2.51
N LEU A 91 8.28 2.73 -2.41
CA LEU A 91 7.17 1.97 -2.99
C LEU A 91 5.83 2.30 -2.35
N ILE A 92 5.80 2.48 -1.03
CA ILE A 92 4.58 2.87 -0.32
C ILE A 92 4.17 4.30 -0.70
N GLU A 93 5.10 5.26 -0.65
CA GLU A 93 4.85 6.66 -1.00
C GLU A 93 4.28 6.80 -2.41
N ASN A 94 4.90 6.12 -3.38
CA ASN A 94 4.45 6.13 -4.77
C ASN A 94 3.05 5.53 -4.90
N SER A 95 2.80 4.38 -4.27
CA SER A 95 1.51 3.69 -4.38
C SER A 95 0.37 4.48 -3.74
N VAL A 96 0.61 5.12 -2.59
CA VAL A 96 -0.35 6.01 -1.93
C VAL A 96 -0.63 7.26 -2.78
N THR A 97 0.42 7.86 -3.35
CA THR A 97 0.32 9.04 -4.21
C THR A 97 -0.41 8.73 -5.53
N GLU A 98 -0.23 7.54 -6.10
CA GLU A 98 -0.95 7.10 -7.29
C GLU A 98 -2.42 6.80 -6.98
N SER A 99 -2.70 6.13 -5.86
CA SER A 99 -4.05 5.78 -5.43
C SER A 99 -4.92 7.04 -5.22
N SER A 100 -4.35 8.07 -4.59
CA SER A 100 -5.02 9.35 -4.39
C SER A 100 -5.36 10.06 -5.70
N LYS A 101 -4.46 10.05 -6.70
CA LYS A 101 -4.73 10.61 -8.04
C LYS A 101 -5.81 9.84 -8.80
N SER A 102 -5.86 8.52 -8.64
CA SER A 102 -6.90 7.68 -9.24
C SER A 102 -8.28 8.08 -8.71
N ASN A 103 -8.42 8.24 -7.39
CA ASN A 103 -9.69 8.66 -6.76
C ASN A 103 -10.16 10.06 -7.19
N GLN A 104 -9.24 10.96 -7.54
CA GLN A 104 -9.59 12.30 -8.03
C GLN A 104 -10.07 12.29 -9.49
N SER A 105 -9.62 11.33 -10.30
CA SER A 105 -9.93 11.30 -11.74
C SER A 105 -11.36 10.84 -12.01
N ASP A 106 -11.93 9.96 -11.17
CA ASP A 106 -13.33 9.51 -11.28
C ASP A 106 -14.36 10.53 -10.76
N SER A 107 -13.95 11.49 -9.93
CA SER A 107 -14.83 12.57 -9.44
C SER A 107 -15.01 13.73 -10.45
N SER A 108 -14.30 13.71 -11.59
CA SER A 108 -14.47 14.69 -12.67
C SER A 108 -15.36 14.16 -13.82
N SER A 109 -16.53 13.62 -13.49
CA SER A 109 -17.60 13.45 -14.48
C SER A 109 -18.25 14.81 -14.77
N GLN A 110 -17.79 15.49 -15.82
CA GLN A 110 -18.44 16.69 -16.35
C GLN A 110 -19.89 16.38 -16.80
N PRO A 111 -20.87 17.28 -16.53
CA PRO A 111 -22.27 17.02 -16.80
C PRO A 111 -22.62 17.06 -18.31
N LYS A 112 -23.62 16.23 -18.66
CA LYS A 112 -24.35 16.16 -19.93
C LYS A 112 -24.51 17.54 -20.60
N LYS A 113 -24.22 17.62 -21.90
CA LYS A 113 -24.88 18.58 -22.79
C LYS A 113 -25.83 17.82 -23.71
N GLY A 114 -27.11 18.14 -23.56
CA GLY A 114 -28.15 17.90 -24.57
C GLY A 114 -28.17 19.00 -25.62
#